data_AF-A0A359D472-F1
#
_entry.id   AF-A0A359D472-F1
#
_cell.length_a   1.000
_cell.length_b   1.000
_cell.length_c   1.000
_cell.angle_alpha   90.00
_cell.angle_beta   90.00
_cell.angle_gamma   90.00
#
_symmetry.space_group_name_H-M   'P 1'
#
loop_
_entity.id
_entity.type
_entity.pdbx_description
1 polymer ?
#
loop_
_entity_poly.entity_id
_entity_poly.type
_entity_poly.pdbx_seq_one_letter_code
_entity_poly.pdbx_strand_id
1 'polypeptide(L)'
;FDQLKRLKSTRKISFWYGARSMREAFYVEEYDQLQAENPNFQWHLALSDPQPEDNWTGLKGFIHNVLFENYLRDHPAPEDCEFYMCGPP
;
A
#
# COMPACT_ATOMS: atom_id res chain seq x y z
N PHE A 1 6.85 10.19 5.72
CA PHE A 1 6.03 11.37 5.40
C PHE A 1 6.76 12.48 4.65
N ASP A 2 8.10 12.51 4.64
CA ASP A 2 8.88 13.66 4.14
C ASP A 2 8.54 14.10 2.70
N GLN A 3 8.44 13.14 1.77
CA GLN A 3 8.13 13.39 0.36
C GLN A 3 6.80 14.12 0.15
N LEU A 4 5.76 13.75 0.90
CA LEU A 4 4.42 14.34 0.76
C LEU A 4 4.23 15.56 1.65
N LYS A 5 4.54 15.46 2.96
CA LYS A 5 4.25 16.53 3.93
C LYS A 5 5.21 17.72 3.85
N ARG A 6 6.52 17.49 3.67
CA ARG A 6 7.54 18.56 3.67
C ARG A 6 7.92 18.98 2.25
N LEU A 7 8.28 18.01 1.41
CA LEU A 7 8.77 18.28 0.05
C LEU A 7 7.64 18.51 -0.96
N LYS A 8 6.40 18.12 -0.63
CA LYS A 8 5.22 18.26 -1.50
C LYS A 8 5.44 17.71 -2.91
N SER A 9 6.09 16.55 -2.98
CA SER A 9 6.38 15.85 -4.22
C SER A 9 5.08 15.60 -4.99
N THR A 10 5.12 15.85 -6.30
CA THR A 10 3.99 15.62 -7.22
C THR A 10 4.11 14.29 -7.96
N ARG A 11 5.17 13.50 -7.70
CA ARG A 11 5.35 12.16 -8.28
C ARG A 11 4.15 11.29 -7.91
N LYS A 12 3.71 10.42 -8.82
CA LYS A 12 2.73 9.37 -8.49
C LYS A 12 3.39 8.38 -7.52
N ILE A 13 2.78 8.16 -6.36
CA ILE A 13 3.30 7.28 -5.31
C ILE A 13 2.17 6.32 -4.92
N SER A 14 2.47 5.02 -4.85
CA SER A 14 1.60 4.05 -4.22
C SER A 14 2.36 3.26 -3.15
N PHE A 15 1.71 2.97 -2.02
CA PHE A 15 2.29 2.17 -0.95
C PHE A 15 1.48 0.90 -0.72
N TRP A 16 2.13 -0.26 -0.82
CA TRP A 16 1.49 -1.57 -0.72
C TRP A 16 2.05 -2.28 0.50
N TYR A 17 1.23 -2.44 1.53
CA TYR A 17 1.64 -3.00 2.82
C TYR A 17 0.96 -4.34 3.08
N GLY A 18 1.76 -5.37 3.32
CA GLY A 18 1.28 -6.69 3.71
C GLY A 18 1.35 -6.86 5.22
N ALA A 19 0.24 -7.21 5.85
CA ALA A 19 0.16 -7.61 7.25
C ALA A 19 -0.49 -8.98 7.39
N ARG A 20 -0.35 -9.61 8.55
CA ARG A 20 -1.00 -10.89 8.82
C ARG A 20 -2.51 -10.68 9.02
N SER A 21 -2.88 -9.89 10.01
CA SER A 21 -4.24 -9.49 10.39
C SER A 21 -4.31 -7.98 10.63
N MET A 22 -5.50 -7.44 10.96
CA MET A 22 -5.62 -5.99 11.26
C MET A 22 -4.81 -5.56 12.48
N ARG A 23 -4.53 -6.47 13.42
CA ARG A 23 -3.76 -6.17 14.62
C ARG A 23 -2.31 -5.78 14.32
N GLU A 24 -1.75 -6.24 13.20
CA GLU A 24 -0.40 -5.89 12.75
C GLU A 24 -0.36 -4.73 11.75
N ALA A 25 -1.52 -4.14 11.43
CA ALA A 25 -1.61 -2.94 10.62
C ALA A 25 -1.44 -1.70 11.50
N PHE A 26 -0.32 -1.01 11.33
CA PHE A 26 -0.01 0.23 12.04
C PHE A 26 0.00 1.42 11.09
N TYR A 27 -0.20 2.61 11.65
CA TYR A 27 -0.24 3.89 10.93
C TYR A 27 -1.36 4.01 9.89
N VAL A 28 -2.44 3.24 10.05
CA VAL A 28 -3.58 3.19 9.12
C VAL A 28 -4.17 4.59 8.96
N GLU A 29 -4.47 5.25 10.08
CA GLU A 29 -5.05 6.59 10.10
C GLU A 29 -4.13 7.63 9.46
N GLU A 30 -2.81 7.53 9.68
CA GLU A 30 -1.84 8.45 9.08
C GLU A 30 -1.71 8.26 7.56
N TYR A 31 -1.80 7.02 7.07
CA TYR A 31 -1.80 6.75 5.63
C TYR A 31 -3.13 7.14 4.98
N ASP A 32 -4.26 6.93 5.65
CA ASP A 32 -5.57 7.41 5.21
C ASP A 32 -5.60 8.93 5.10
N GLN A 33 -5.08 9.64 6.10
CA GLN A 33 -4.96 11.09 6.06
C GLN A 33 -4.05 11.55 4.91
N LEU A 34 -2.89 10.90 4.74
CA LEU A 34 -1.99 11.21 3.62
C LEU A 34 -2.69 11.06 2.26
N GLN A 35 -3.43 9.97 2.06
CA GLN A 35 -4.16 9.71 0.83
C GLN A 35 -5.26 10.75 0.61
N ALA A 36 -5.99 11.13 1.66
CA ALA A 36 -7.02 12.16 1.58
C ALA A 36 -6.45 13.55 1.22
N GLU A 37 -5.25 13.88 1.71
CA GLU A 37 -4.62 15.18 1.49
C GLU A 37 -3.79 15.28 0.20
N ASN A 38 -3.42 14.14 -0.41
CA ASN A 38 -2.49 14.10 -1.54
C ASN A 38 -3.04 13.23 -2.68
N PRO A 39 -3.58 13.81 -3.76
CA PRO A 39 -4.23 13.05 -4.84
C PRO A 39 -3.25 12.17 -5.66
N ASN A 40 -1.95 12.42 -5.54
CA ASN A 40 -0.89 11.63 -6.16
C ASN A 40 -0.40 10.47 -5.27
N PHE A 41 -0.97 10.27 -4.08
CA PHE A 41 -0.64 9.18 -3.18
C PHE A 41 -1.84 8.24 -2.99
N GLN A 42 -1.59 6.94 -3.14
CA GLN A 42 -2.54 5.89 -2.75
C GLN A 42 -1.85 4.85 -1.87
N TRP A 43 -2.58 4.26 -0.94
CA TRP A 43 -2.05 3.15 -0.15
C TRP A 43 -3.03 1.98 -0.09
N HIS A 44 -2.48 0.79 0.03
CA HIS A 44 -3.22 -0.46 -0.04
C HIS A 44 -2.71 -1.41 1.04
N LEU A 45 -3.64 -1.86 1.90
CA LEU A 45 -3.40 -2.90 2.89
C LEU A 45 -3.86 -4.25 2.33
N ALA A 46 -3.01 -5.26 2.41
CA ALA A 46 -3.37 -6.65 2.17
C ALA A 46 -3.16 -7.49 3.42
N LEU A 47 -4.16 -8.29 3.79
CA LEU A 47 -4.06 -9.22 4.92
C LEU A 47 -3.86 -10.65 4.42
N SER A 48 -2.79 -11.30 4.85
CA SER A 48 -2.51 -12.69 4.44
C SER A 48 -3.37 -13.72 5.17
N ASP A 49 -3.75 -13.42 6.42
CA ASP A 49 -4.49 -14.31 7.34
C ASP A 49 -5.46 -13.46 8.19
N PRO A 50 -6.45 -12.79 7.56
CA PRO A 50 -7.41 -11.95 8.28
C PRO A 50 -8.23 -12.80 9.24
N GLN A 51 -8.39 -12.32 10.47
CA GLN A 51 -9.17 -13.02 11.49
C GLN A 51 -10.66 -12.64 11.37
N PRO A 52 -11.61 -13.47 11.85
CA PRO A 52 -13.03 -13.16 11.80
C PRO A 52 -13.39 -11.81 12.44
N GLU A 53 -12.74 -11.45 13.54
CA GLU A 53 -12.92 -10.18 14.26
C GLU A 53 -12.46 -8.94 13.46
N ASP A 54 -11.58 -9.12 12.48
CA ASP A 54 -11.11 -8.03 11.63
C ASP A 54 -12.23 -7.49 10.72
N ASN A 55 -13.30 -8.28 10.50
CA ASN A 55 -14.38 -7.98 9.55
C ASN A 55 -13.84 -7.53 8.17
N TRP A 56 -12.71 -8.10 7.75
CA TRP A 56 -11.93 -7.61 6.63
C TRP A 56 -12.55 -7.94 5.28
N THR A 57 -12.91 -6.88 4.54
CA THR A 57 -13.46 -6.94 3.17
C THR A 57 -12.50 -6.44 2.10
N GLY A 58 -11.29 -6.00 2.49
CA GLY A 58 -10.26 -5.50 1.58
C GLY A 58 -9.42 -6.60 0.92
N LEU A 59 -8.22 -6.23 0.48
CA LEU A 59 -7.31 -7.10 -0.26
C LEU A 59 -6.79 -8.25 0.62
N LYS A 60 -6.68 -9.45 0.06
CA LYS A 60 -6.25 -10.66 0.78
C LYS A 60 -5.11 -11.37 0.06
N GLY A 61 -4.21 -11.97 0.84
CA GLY A 61 -3.09 -12.76 0.35
C GLY A 61 -1.75 -12.03 0.42
N PHE A 62 -0.73 -12.61 -0.22
CA PHE A 62 0.63 -12.05 -0.22
C PHE A 62 0.70 -10.75 -1.01
N ILE A 63 1.41 -9.77 -0.46
CA ILE A 63 1.43 -8.40 -1.01
C ILE A 63 1.97 -8.34 -2.44
N HIS A 64 2.92 -9.20 -2.82
CA HIS A 64 3.45 -9.23 -4.19
C HIS A 64 2.40 -9.71 -5.20
N ASN A 65 1.58 -10.70 -4.85
CA ASN A 65 0.48 -11.16 -5.71
C ASN A 65 -0.61 -10.10 -5.79
N VAL A 66 -0.95 -9.48 -4.66
CA VAL A 66 -1.94 -8.40 -4.62
C VAL A 66 -1.51 -7.21 -5.50
N LEU A 67 -0.27 -6.74 -5.34
CA LEU A 67 0.31 -5.67 -6.16
C LEU A 67 0.33 -6.05 -7.65
N PHE A 68 0.71 -7.29 -7.98
CA PHE A 68 0.74 -7.77 -9.35
C PHE A 68 -0.66 -7.75 -9.98
N GLU A 69 -1.62 -8.44 -9.35
CA GLU A 69 -2.97 -8.64 -9.88
C GLU A 69 -3.80 -7.35 -9.98
N ASN A 70 -3.57 -6.38 -9.09
CA ASN A 70 -4.39 -5.18 -8.99
C ASN A 70 -3.73 -3.93 -9.61
N TYR A 71 -2.45 -4.00 -9.97
CA TYR A 71 -1.75 -2.83 -10.51
C TYR A 71 -0.70 -3.18 -11.58
N LEU A 72 0.30 -4.01 -11.25
CA LEU A 72 1.46 -4.15 -12.15
C LEU A 72 1.17 -4.97 -13.41
N ARG A 73 0.28 -5.96 -13.36
CA ARG A 73 -0.06 -6.80 -14.53
C ARG A 73 -0.53 -5.96 -15.72
N ASP A 74 -1.33 -4.94 -15.44
CA ASP A 74 -1.97 -4.10 -16.45
C ASP A 74 -1.27 -2.74 -16.60
N HIS A 75 -0.14 -2.53 -15.91
CA HIS A 75 0.65 -1.30 -16.02
C HIS A 75 1.39 -1.25 -17.37
N PRO A 76 1.35 -0.14 -18.11
CA PRO A 76 1.92 -0.08 -19.47
C PRO A 76 3.45 -0.11 -19.50
N ALA A 77 4.11 0.36 -18.45
CA ALA A 77 5.57 0.39 -18.33
C ALA A 77 6.01 0.25 -16.86
N PRO A 78 5.84 -0.93 -16.23
CA PRO A 78 6.29 -1.15 -14.84
C PRO A 78 7.80 -0.95 -14.66
N GLU A 79 8.60 -1.13 -15.71
CA GLU A 79 10.05 -0.91 -15.74
C GLU A 79 10.45 0.56 -15.54
N ASP A 80 9.56 1.51 -15.84
CA ASP A 80 9.78 2.94 -15.64
C ASP A 80 9.49 3.37 -14.19
N CYS A 81 9.07 2.44 -13.32
CA CYS A 81 8.79 2.71 -11.92
C CYS A 81 10.02 2.45 -11.03
N GLU A 82 10.17 3.26 -9.99
CA GLU A 82 11.16 3.02 -8.93
C GLU A 82 10.51 2.24 -7.79
N PHE A 83 11.01 1.03 -7.51
CA PHE A 83 10.50 0.17 -6.44
C PHE A 83 11.35 0.28 -5.18
N TYR A 84 10.74 0.78 -4.10
CA TYR A 84 11.34 0.82 -2.77
C TYR A 84 10.65 -0.21 -1.88
N MET A 85 11.40 -1.23 -1.45
CA MET A 85 10.86 -2.34 -0.66
C MET A 85 11.66 -2.57 0.61
N CYS A 86 10.96 -2.88 1.70
CA CYS A 86 11.52 -3.29 2.97
C CYS A 86 10.54 -4.28 3.60
N GLY A 87 11.01 -5.49 3.89
CA GLY A 87 10.17 -6.57 4.36
C GLY A 87 10.98 -7.77 4.85
N PRO A 88 10.31 -8.79 5.37
CA PRO A 88 10.95 -10.05 5.76
C PRO A 88 11.60 -10.76 4.56
N PRO A 89 12.61 -11.62 4.80
CA PRO A 89 13.29 -12.40 3.77
C PRO A 89 12.39 -13.46 3.11
#